data_AF-A0A926UYE8-F1
#
_entry.id   AF-A0A926UYE8-F1
#
_cell.length_a   1.000
_cell.length_b   1.000
_cell.length_c   1.000
_cell.angle_alpha   90.00
_cell.angle_beta   90.00
_cell.angle_gamma   90.00
#
_symmetry.space_group_name_H-M   'P 1'
#
loop_
_entity.id
_entity.type
_entity.pdbx_description
1 polymer ?
#
loop_
_entity_poly.entity_id
_entity_poly.type
_entity_poly.pdbx_seq_one_letter_code
_entity_poly.pdbx_strand_id
1 'polypeptide(L)'
;MSANRYTQYNLMTSHTPQFHSSTPRLIAAIALTFLLWLTFIPIAHANSPAPPILNWFEFEGLPGMEAVQVIGCETEECQKPALVAQYGSCTLSGCLAEEPILPDDLRCHETVCLASIGFSPTTKELPPQFRVLVQSGDRLYSSQVIAERAFGAGGDRYWQGRIEEATLVLQKSPSSPRRGQEIVFTKGLLITLATEALVLALALWRLKFDRVMWARTFVSFGLMHSVSYPVVWGLTSALLPFQYRPTQVGGWVCIAIALLYALCIYPLRRAKSWQLILLSVVLLPVAFFLGLLVTFAFSYGNFDISLAGLPYAIALVISEVLVTVYEAGFLAMLSREKLSLRTAGVISLLMNAASLAMGIWFFR
;
A
#
# COMPACT_ATOMS: atom_id res chain seq x y z
N MET A 1 73.56 -37.57 16.34
CA MET A 1 72.28 -37.61 17.08
C MET A 1 71.58 -36.28 16.80
N SER A 2 70.69 -36.16 15.79
CA SER A 2 69.27 -36.60 15.79
C SER A 2 68.51 -36.01 17.00
N ALA A 3 67.46 -35.20 16.92
CA ALA A 3 66.44 -35.07 15.88
C ALA A 3 65.70 -33.70 15.88
N ASN A 4 65.31 -33.33 14.65
CA ASN A 4 64.16 -32.54 14.22
C ASN A 4 62.95 -32.43 15.18
N ARG A 5 62.46 -31.20 15.40
CA ARG A 5 61.05 -30.94 15.76
C ARG A 5 60.31 -30.40 14.53
N TYR A 6 59.62 -31.29 13.83
CA TYR A 6 58.60 -30.94 12.85
C TYR A 6 57.26 -30.69 13.54
N THR A 7 56.79 -29.44 13.41
CA THR A 7 55.49 -29.06 12.86
C THR A 7 54.32 -30.07 12.98
N GLN A 8 53.35 -29.78 13.85
CA GLN A 8 51.97 -30.25 13.72
C GLN A 8 51.06 -29.05 13.42
N TYR A 9 50.84 -28.77 12.14
CA TYR A 9 49.68 -28.00 11.70
C TYR A 9 48.50 -28.98 11.62
N ASN A 10 47.55 -28.81 12.53
CA ASN A 10 46.26 -29.50 12.49
C ASN A 10 45.55 -29.12 11.19
N LEU A 11 45.46 -30.10 10.27
CA LEU A 11 44.51 -30.10 9.17
C LEU A 11 43.09 -30.09 9.74
N MET A 12 42.50 -28.91 9.90
CA MET A 12 41.05 -28.78 9.93
C MET A 12 40.52 -29.12 8.53
N THR A 13 40.07 -30.36 8.38
CA THR A 13 39.31 -30.84 7.23
C THR A 13 38.08 -29.94 7.06
N SER A 14 38.12 -29.10 6.02
CA SER A 14 36.95 -28.35 5.57
C SER A 14 35.92 -29.35 5.08
N HIS A 15 34.97 -29.74 5.92
CA HIS A 15 33.73 -30.38 5.48
C HIS A 15 32.97 -29.37 4.61
N THR A 16 33.26 -29.39 3.31
CA THR A 16 32.39 -28.76 2.31
C THR A 16 31.06 -29.52 2.36
N PRO A 17 29.95 -28.88 2.77
CA PRO A 17 28.65 -29.54 2.74
C PRO A 17 28.37 -29.92 1.28
N GLN A 18 28.26 -31.23 1.01
CA GLN A 18 27.79 -31.74 -0.26
C GLN A 18 26.34 -31.28 -0.41
N PHE A 19 26.13 -30.22 -1.19
CA PHE A 19 24.81 -29.80 -1.63
C PHE A 19 24.26 -30.92 -2.53
N HIS A 20 23.38 -31.75 -1.98
CA HIS A 20 22.68 -32.80 -2.71
C HIS A 20 21.96 -32.21 -3.93
N SER A 21 22.02 -32.94 -5.06
CA SER A 21 21.46 -32.63 -6.38
C SER A 21 19.92 -32.59 -6.45
N SER A 22 19.24 -32.40 -5.32
CA SER A 22 17.78 -32.41 -5.20
C SER A 22 17.13 -31.07 -5.54
N THR A 23 17.88 -29.97 -5.57
CA THR A 23 17.38 -28.62 -5.90
C THR A 23 16.65 -28.52 -7.24
N PRO A 24 17.17 -29.03 -8.38
CA PRO A 24 16.45 -28.97 -9.65
C PRO A 24 15.17 -29.81 -9.66
N ARG A 25 15.14 -30.93 -8.91
CA ARG A 25 13.93 -31.77 -8.79
C ARG A 25 12.84 -31.09 -7.97
N LEU A 26 13.21 -30.38 -6.91
CA LEU A 26 12.29 -29.60 -6.10
C LEU A 26 11.69 -28.44 -6.91
N ILE A 27 12.52 -27.71 -7.67
CA ILE A 27 12.06 -26.60 -8.52
C ILE A 27 11.11 -27.12 -9.61
N ALA A 28 11.44 -28.24 -10.27
CA ALA A 28 10.58 -28.85 -11.27
C ALA A 28 9.25 -29.34 -10.68
N ALA A 29 9.27 -29.93 -9.48
CA ALA A 29 8.07 -30.36 -8.77
C ALA A 29 7.17 -29.15 -8.43
N ILE A 30 7.74 -28.08 -7.86
CA ILE A 30 6.99 -26.85 -7.55
C ILE A 30 6.38 -26.23 -8.81
N ALA A 31 7.14 -26.13 -9.89
CA ALA A 31 6.66 -25.58 -11.16
C ALA A 31 5.52 -26.42 -11.77
N LEU A 32 5.64 -27.76 -11.73
CA LEU A 32 4.60 -28.67 -12.22
C LEU A 32 3.34 -28.62 -11.35
N THR A 33 3.49 -28.58 -10.03
CA THR A 33 2.35 -28.43 -9.10
C THR A 33 1.65 -27.10 -9.33
N PHE A 34 2.40 -26.02 -9.58
CA PHE A 34 1.85 -24.70 -9.91
C PHE A 34 1.09 -24.71 -11.24
N LEU A 35 1.66 -25.31 -12.30
CA LEU A 35 0.99 -25.48 -13.60
C LEU A 35 -0.29 -26.31 -13.50
N LEU A 36 -0.28 -27.39 -12.72
CA LEU A 36 -1.48 -28.18 -12.44
C LEU A 36 -2.51 -27.36 -11.68
N TRP A 37 -2.11 -26.59 -10.67
CA TRP A 37 -3.01 -25.71 -9.92
C TRP A 37 -3.67 -24.63 -10.80
N LEU A 38 -2.96 -24.06 -11.78
CA LEU A 38 -3.53 -23.11 -12.74
C LEU A 38 -4.71 -23.71 -13.52
N THR A 39 -4.72 -25.02 -13.75
CA THR A 39 -5.85 -25.71 -14.42
C THR A 39 -7.05 -25.93 -13.50
N PHE A 40 -6.88 -25.82 -12.18
CA PHE A 40 -7.94 -25.97 -11.17
C PHE A 40 -8.51 -24.65 -10.68
N ILE A 41 -8.08 -23.50 -11.21
CA ILE A 41 -8.75 -22.23 -10.90
C ILE A 41 -10.15 -22.34 -11.48
N PRO A 42 -11.19 -22.49 -10.65
CA PRO A 42 -12.54 -22.55 -11.18
C PRO A 42 -12.76 -21.26 -11.95
N ILE A 43 -13.36 -21.37 -13.13
CA ILE A 43 -13.94 -20.24 -13.86
C ILE A 43 -14.96 -19.64 -12.88
N ALA A 44 -14.52 -18.66 -12.08
CA ALA A 44 -15.34 -18.04 -11.07
C ALA A 44 -16.44 -17.27 -11.80
N HIS A 45 -17.60 -17.92 -11.93
CA HIS A 45 -18.78 -17.35 -12.54
C HIS A 45 -19.20 -16.08 -11.78
N ALA A 46 -18.86 -14.92 -12.35
CA ALA A 46 -19.67 -13.74 -12.68
C ALA A 46 -20.91 -13.34 -11.84
N ASN A 47 -21.05 -13.75 -10.58
CA ASN A 47 -22.21 -13.42 -9.73
C ASN A 47 -21.88 -12.46 -8.58
N SER A 48 -20.74 -11.75 -8.62
CA SER A 48 -20.46 -10.73 -7.61
C SER A 48 -21.48 -9.59 -7.73
N PRO A 49 -21.98 -9.04 -6.60
CA PRO A 49 -22.83 -7.86 -6.65
C PRO A 49 -22.11 -6.72 -7.36
N ALA A 50 -22.87 -5.82 -7.99
CA ALA A 50 -22.28 -4.63 -8.60
C ALA A 50 -21.56 -3.81 -7.53
N PRO A 51 -20.36 -3.25 -7.82
CA PRO A 51 -19.65 -2.41 -6.86
C PRO A 51 -20.53 -1.21 -6.46
N PRO A 52 -20.45 -0.76 -5.20
CA PRO A 52 -21.18 0.43 -4.75
C PRO A 52 -20.65 1.66 -5.47
N ILE A 53 -21.51 2.68 -5.60
CA ILE A 53 -21.11 3.97 -6.17
C ILE A 53 -20.52 4.81 -5.04
N LEU A 54 -19.31 5.33 -5.27
CA LEU A 54 -18.61 6.14 -4.27
C LEU A 54 -18.70 7.63 -4.59
N ASN A 55 -19.06 8.42 -3.58
CA ASN A 55 -18.97 9.88 -3.62
C ASN A 55 -17.97 10.34 -2.56
N TRP A 56 -16.87 10.89 -3.03
CA TRP A 56 -15.82 11.45 -2.18
C TRP A 56 -16.05 12.95 -2.03
N PHE A 57 -15.97 13.44 -0.80
CA PHE A 57 -16.01 14.85 -0.47
C PHE A 57 -14.72 15.20 0.27
N GLU A 58 -13.93 16.12 -0.27
CA GLU A 58 -12.70 16.60 0.34
C GLU A 58 -12.86 18.08 0.68
N PHE A 59 -12.72 18.43 1.96
CA PHE A 59 -12.98 19.76 2.48
C PHE A 59 -11.69 20.52 2.80
N GLU A 60 -11.36 21.55 2.02
CA GLU A 60 -10.19 22.38 2.26
C GLU A 60 -10.51 23.54 3.22
N GLY A 61 -9.60 23.78 4.18
CA GLY A 61 -9.72 24.90 5.10
C GLY A 61 -10.75 24.70 6.23
N LEU A 62 -11.20 23.47 6.47
CA LEU A 62 -12.15 23.10 7.53
C LEU A 62 -11.48 22.23 8.63
N PRO A 63 -10.59 22.80 9.46
CA PRO A 63 -10.01 22.06 10.58
C PRO A 63 -11.08 21.73 11.62
N GLY A 64 -11.11 20.49 12.12
CA GLY A 64 -12.06 20.09 13.17
C GLY A 64 -13.50 20.00 12.66
N MET A 65 -13.70 19.33 11.53
CA MET A 65 -15.04 18.97 11.04
C MET A 65 -15.72 18.01 12.02
N GLU A 66 -16.90 18.39 12.53
CA GLU A 66 -17.64 17.64 13.55
C GLU A 66 -18.80 16.84 12.97
N ALA A 67 -19.52 17.43 12.00
CA ALA A 67 -20.64 16.77 11.35
C ALA A 67 -20.75 17.17 9.87
N VAL A 68 -21.26 16.24 9.06
CA VAL A 68 -21.56 16.45 7.64
C VAL A 68 -22.94 15.88 7.34
N GLN A 69 -23.80 16.66 6.68
CA GLN A 69 -25.09 16.21 6.18
C GLN A 69 -25.11 16.29 4.66
N VAL A 70 -25.48 15.19 4.00
CA VAL A 70 -25.84 15.18 2.57
C VAL A 70 -27.35 15.29 2.50
N ILE A 71 -27.83 16.40 1.96
CA ILE A 71 -29.25 16.74 1.86
C ILE A 71 -29.69 16.57 0.41
N GLY A 72 -30.71 15.76 0.18
CA GLY A 72 -31.38 15.63 -1.11
C GLY A 72 -32.34 16.78 -1.34
N CYS A 73 -32.36 17.30 -2.57
CA CYS A 73 -33.21 18.40 -3.00
C CYS A 73 -34.01 17.99 -4.24
N GLU A 74 -35.32 18.30 -4.26
CA GLU A 74 -36.17 18.11 -5.45
C GLU A 74 -35.92 19.20 -6.51
N THR A 75 -35.58 20.41 -6.06
CA THR A 75 -35.39 21.61 -6.88
C THR A 75 -34.12 22.36 -6.47
N GLU A 76 -33.67 23.31 -7.31
CA GLU A 76 -32.49 24.14 -7.05
C GLU A 76 -32.61 25.02 -5.80
N GLU A 77 -33.84 25.31 -5.38
CA GLU A 77 -34.14 26.06 -4.15
C GLU A 77 -34.18 25.17 -2.90
N CYS A 78 -34.17 23.84 -3.07
CA CYS A 78 -34.23 22.85 -2.01
C CYS A 78 -35.38 23.07 -1.00
N GLN A 79 -36.59 23.38 -1.49
CA GLN A 79 -37.75 23.71 -0.65
C GLN A 79 -38.23 22.53 0.23
N LYS A 80 -38.04 21.29 -0.26
CA LYS A 80 -38.31 20.05 0.48
C LYS A 80 -37.00 19.30 0.69
N PRO A 81 -36.19 19.70 1.67
CA PRO A 81 -34.93 19.02 1.94
C PRO A 81 -35.20 17.66 2.58
N ALA A 82 -34.50 16.63 2.13
CA ALA A 82 -34.52 15.31 2.76
C ALA A 82 -33.11 14.96 3.25
N LEU A 83 -32.96 14.55 4.51
CA LEU A 83 -31.65 14.14 5.02
C LEU A 83 -31.30 12.76 4.43
N VAL A 84 -30.34 12.71 3.51
CA VAL A 84 -29.97 11.46 2.84
C VAL A 84 -28.96 10.69 3.67
N ALA A 85 -27.87 11.34 4.08
CA ALA A 85 -26.84 10.69 4.89
C ALA A 85 -26.21 11.71 5.84
N GLN A 86 -25.74 11.23 6.99
CA GLN A 86 -25.11 12.08 8.01
C GLN A 86 -23.91 11.39 8.65
N TYR A 87 -22.87 12.18 8.90
CA TYR A 87 -21.75 11.83 9.75
C TYR A 87 -21.75 12.76 10.96
N GLY A 88 -21.47 12.23 12.14
CA GLY A 88 -21.44 13.00 13.39
C GLY A 88 -22.81 13.48 13.84
N SER A 89 -22.84 14.42 14.78
CA SER A 89 -24.07 15.01 15.33
C SER A 89 -24.14 16.50 14.96
N CYS A 90 -24.97 16.83 13.97
CA CYS A 90 -25.23 18.21 13.56
C CYS A 90 -26.22 18.84 14.54
N THR A 91 -25.77 19.81 15.34
CA THR A 91 -26.56 20.38 16.46
C THR A 91 -26.87 21.86 16.29
N LEU A 92 -26.25 22.53 15.32
CA LEU A 92 -26.47 23.95 15.06
C LEU A 92 -27.82 24.23 14.39
N SER A 93 -28.32 25.45 14.58
CA SER A 93 -29.51 25.96 13.91
C SER A 93 -29.30 25.98 12.39
N GLY A 94 -30.01 25.13 11.66
CA GLY A 94 -29.89 24.95 10.20
C GLY A 94 -29.57 23.51 9.79
N CYS A 95 -29.13 22.66 10.72
CA CYS A 95 -29.08 21.22 10.52
C CYS A 95 -30.49 20.64 10.38
N LEU A 96 -30.66 19.62 9.55
CA LEU A 96 -31.90 18.83 9.55
C LEU A 96 -31.90 17.88 10.76
N ALA A 97 -33.03 17.84 11.48
CA ALA A 97 -33.20 17.01 12.67
C ALA A 97 -33.82 15.63 12.37
N GLU A 98 -34.16 15.37 11.11
CA GLU A 98 -34.72 14.09 10.66
C GLU A 98 -33.69 12.96 10.74
N GLU A 99 -34.15 11.71 10.77
CA GLU A 99 -33.27 10.56 10.67
C GLU A 99 -32.76 10.42 9.23
N PRO A 100 -31.45 10.17 9.00
CA PRO A 100 -30.93 10.01 7.66
C PRO A 100 -31.53 8.78 6.99
N ILE A 101 -31.93 8.92 5.72
CA ILE A 101 -32.44 7.80 4.90
C ILE A 101 -31.39 6.67 4.81
N LEU A 102 -30.10 7.02 4.86
CA LEU A 102 -28.95 6.13 4.78
C LEU A 102 -27.96 6.42 5.93
N PRO A 103 -28.20 5.86 7.13
CA PRO A 103 -27.45 6.22 8.34
C PRO A 103 -25.98 5.77 8.32
N ASP A 104 -25.64 4.65 7.68
CA ASP A 104 -24.30 4.03 7.75
C ASP A 104 -23.40 4.31 6.53
N ASP A 105 -23.94 5.05 5.56
CA ASP A 105 -23.35 5.18 4.23
C ASP A 105 -22.42 6.38 4.09
N LEU A 106 -22.46 7.36 5.01
CA LEU A 106 -21.54 8.50 5.04
C LEU A 106 -20.50 8.35 6.15
N ARG A 107 -19.23 8.27 5.75
CA ARG A 107 -18.11 7.94 6.61
C ARG A 107 -17.03 9.01 6.46
N CYS A 108 -16.58 9.62 7.54
CA CYS A 108 -15.58 10.68 7.48
C CYS A 108 -14.33 10.39 8.32
N HIS A 109 -13.18 10.89 7.87
CA HIS A 109 -11.90 10.90 8.57
C HIS A 109 -11.18 12.20 8.24
N GLU A 110 -10.86 12.99 9.27
CA GLU A 110 -10.32 14.34 9.14
C GLU A 110 -11.21 15.21 8.23
N THR A 111 -10.72 15.65 7.08
CA THR A 111 -11.44 16.52 6.14
C THR A 111 -12.00 15.78 4.93
N VAL A 112 -11.91 14.45 4.91
CA VAL A 112 -12.39 13.62 3.81
C VAL A 112 -13.58 12.79 4.26
N CYS A 113 -14.65 12.84 3.49
CA CYS A 113 -15.82 12.00 3.65
C CYS A 113 -16.04 11.14 2.42
N LEU A 114 -16.52 9.94 2.65
CA LEU A 114 -16.89 8.98 1.64
C LEU A 114 -18.33 8.55 1.88
N ALA A 115 -19.19 8.84 0.92
CA ALA A 115 -20.50 8.24 0.85
C ALA A 115 -20.46 7.02 -0.08
N SER A 116 -20.75 5.84 0.45
CA SER A 116 -20.79 4.58 -0.30
C SER A 116 -22.20 4.05 -0.28
N ILE A 117 -22.82 3.87 -1.45
CA ILE A 117 -24.16 3.29 -1.49
C ILE A 117 -24.18 2.12 -2.47
N GLY A 118 -24.68 0.99 -1.96
CA GLY A 118 -24.95 -0.18 -2.78
C GLY A 118 -26.11 0.05 -3.76
N PHE A 119 -26.22 -0.80 -4.77
CA PHE A 119 -27.39 -0.80 -5.65
C PHE A 119 -28.63 -1.32 -4.88
N SER A 120 -29.30 -0.43 -4.13
CA SER A 120 -30.57 -0.70 -3.47
C SER A 120 -31.73 -0.01 -4.21
N PRO A 121 -32.93 -0.61 -4.29
CA PRO A 121 -34.11 0.08 -4.84
C PRO A 121 -34.39 1.43 -4.15
N THR A 122 -34.07 1.59 -2.87
CA THR A 122 -34.20 2.87 -2.14
C THR A 122 -33.37 4.01 -2.76
N THR A 123 -32.28 3.71 -3.47
CA THR A 123 -31.48 4.74 -4.17
C THR A 123 -32.22 5.39 -5.34
N LYS A 124 -33.22 4.72 -5.91
CA LYS A 124 -34.01 5.27 -7.02
C LYS A 124 -34.99 6.35 -6.55
N GLU A 125 -35.34 6.34 -5.28
CA GLU A 125 -36.29 7.25 -4.64
C GLU A 125 -35.61 8.50 -4.07
N LEU A 126 -34.28 8.55 -4.07
CA LEU A 126 -33.53 9.70 -3.59
C LEU A 126 -33.73 10.92 -4.51
N PRO A 127 -33.80 12.14 -3.94
CA PRO A 127 -33.95 13.35 -4.73
C PRO A 127 -32.86 13.53 -5.80
N PRO A 128 -33.22 14.14 -6.95
CA PRO A 128 -32.33 14.21 -8.12
C PRO A 128 -31.13 15.16 -7.94
N GLN A 129 -31.17 16.03 -6.94
CA GLN A 129 -30.14 17.04 -6.65
C GLN A 129 -29.71 16.90 -5.19
N PHE A 130 -28.57 17.49 -4.82
CA PHE A 130 -28.14 17.50 -3.43
C PHE A 130 -27.42 18.78 -3.05
N ARG A 131 -27.35 19.03 -1.75
CA ARG A 131 -26.46 19.99 -1.11
C ARG A 131 -25.76 19.34 0.08
N VAL A 132 -24.64 19.90 0.51
CA VAL A 132 -23.86 19.43 1.63
C VAL A 132 -23.84 20.51 2.70
N LEU A 133 -24.12 20.13 3.94
CA LEU A 133 -23.86 20.95 5.12
C LEU A 133 -22.67 20.40 5.88
N VAL A 134 -21.80 21.28 6.37
CA VAL A 134 -20.64 20.92 7.19
C VAL A 134 -20.66 21.76 8.46
N GLN A 135 -20.67 21.11 9.61
CA GLN A 135 -20.48 21.75 10.91
C GLN A 135 -19.01 21.65 11.32
N SER A 136 -18.43 22.78 11.69
CA SER A 136 -17.08 22.86 12.27
C SER A 136 -17.09 23.91 13.39
N GLY A 137 -17.00 23.44 14.63
CA GLY A 137 -17.19 24.25 15.82
C GLY A 137 -18.58 24.88 15.89
N ASP A 138 -18.63 26.19 16.06
CA ASP A 138 -19.86 26.99 16.17
C ASP A 138 -20.42 27.46 14.82
N ARG A 139 -19.85 26.98 13.70
CA ARG A 139 -20.22 27.40 12.35
C ARG A 139 -20.80 26.25 11.55
N LEU A 140 -21.82 26.61 10.77
CA LEU A 140 -22.45 25.74 9.78
C LEU A 140 -22.20 26.33 8.39
N TYR A 141 -21.55 25.54 7.53
CA TYR A 141 -21.30 25.91 6.15
C TYR A 141 -22.24 25.12 5.24
N SER A 142 -22.85 25.80 4.28
CA SER A 142 -23.71 25.16 3.29
C SER A 142 -23.13 25.28 1.90
N SER A 143 -23.20 24.18 1.15
CA SER A 143 -22.95 24.20 -0.29
C SER A 143 -24.10 24.83 -1.08
N GLN A 144 -23.81 25.19 -2.32
CA GLN A 144 -24.83 25.35 -3.36
C GLN A 144 -25.54 24.01 -3.64
N VAL A 145 -26.73 24.08 -4.25
CA VAL A 145 -27.42 22.89 -4.75
C VAL A 145 -26.73 22.43 -6.03
N ILE A 146 -26.39 21.14 -6.08
CA ILE A 146 -25.76 20.48 -7.20
C ILE A 146 -26.84 19.75 -7.99
N ALA A 147 -27.03 20.15 -9.25
CA ALA A 147 -27.98 19.57 -10.19
C ALA A 147 -27.51 18.21 -10.76
N GLU A 148 -26.93 17.37 -9.90
CA GLU A 148 -26.62 15.97 -10.18
C GLU A 148 -27.13 15.14 -9.01
N ARG A 149 -27.55 13.90 -9.25
CA ARG A 149 -27.88 12.99 -8.15
C ARG A 149 -26.65 12.79 -7.29
N ALA A 150 -26.73 13.00 -5.98
CA ALA A 150 -25.65 12.55 -5.09
C ALA A 150 -25.37 11.06 -5.33
N PHE A 151 -26.42 10.31 -5.65
CA PHE A 151 -26.39 8.85 -5.72
C PHE A 151 -27.13 8.35 -6.96
N GLY A 152 -26.39 7.78 -7.91
CA GLY A 152 -26.97 7.28 -9.15
C GLY A 152 -25.91 6.79 -10.14
N ALA A 153 -26.35 6.05 -11.16
CA ALA A 153 -25.49 5.49 -12.20
C ALA A 153 -24.51 6.53 -12.78
N GLY A 154 -23.24 6.15 -12.97
CA GLY A 154 -22.23 7.07 -13.50
C GLY A 154 -20.79 6.91 -12.98
N GLY A 155 -20.51 5.88 -12.17
CA GLY A 155 -19.18 5.66 -11.58
C GLY A 155 -18.90 6.60 -10.40
N ASP A 156 -17.69 6.47 -9.84
CA ASP A 156 -17.26 7.23 -8.68
C ASP A 156 -17.19 8.74 -8.97
N ARG A 157 -17.57 9.55 -7.98
CA ARG A 157 -17.57 11.01 -8.06
C ARG A 157 -16.70 11.61 -6.97
N TYR A 158 -16.09 12.74 -7.31
CA TYR A 158 -15.13 13.42 -6.47
C TYR A 158 -15.52 14.88 -6.39
N TRP A 159 -15.70 15.35 -5.16
CA TRP A 159 -16.14 16.70 -4.84
C TRP A 159 -15.11 17.36 -3.95
N GLN A 160 -14.71 18.57 -4.32
CA GLN A 160 -13.81 19.41 -3.54
C GLN A 160 -14.63 20.58 -2.98
N GLY A 161 -14.67 20.68 -1.65
CA GLY A 161 -15.35 21.73 -0.92
C GLY A 161 -14.35 22.76 -0.43
N ARG A 162 -14.54 24.03 -0.79
CA ARG A 162 -13.74 25.15 -0.31
C ARG A 162 -14.63 26.16 0.40
N ILE A 163 -14.14 26.78 1.46
CA ILE A 163 -14.85 27.91 2.07
C ILE A 163 -14.54 29.17 1.27
N GLU A 164 -15.56 29.76 0.67
CA GLU A 164 -15.48 31.07 0.00
C GLU A 164 -16.52 32.00 0.64
N GLU A 165 -16.07 33.12 1.18
CA GLU A 165 -16.96 34.15 1.77
C GLU A 165 -17.96 33.59 2.80
N ALA A 166 -17.52 32.64 3.63
CA ALA A 166 -18.33 31.92 4.64
C ALA A 166 -19.41 30.98 4.06
N THR A 167 -19.39 30.71 2.76
CA THR A 167 -20.17 29.64 2.11
C THR A 167 -19.26 28.47 1.75
N LEU A 168 -19.81 27.27 1.71
CA LEU A 168 -19.09 26.13 1.15
C LEU A 168 -19.33 26.14 -0.35
N VAL A 169 -18.27 26.10 -1.15
CA VAL A 169 -18.36 25.96 -2.60
C VAL A 169 -17.90 24.56 -2.94
N LEU A 170 -18.84 23.74 -3.41
CA LEU A 170 -18.58 22.35 -3.80
C LEU A 170 -18.37 22.26 -5.31
N GLN A 171 -17.20 21.81 -5.75
CA GLN A 171 -16.89 21.68 -7.17
C GLN A 171 -16.50 20.24 -7.50
N LYS A 172 -16.83 19.80 -8.71
CA LYS A 172 -16.46 18.46 -9.19
C LYS A 172 -14.95 18.44 -9.46
N SER A 173 -14.24 17.57 -8.75
CA SER A 173 -12.82 17.36 -8.97
C SER A 173 -12.60 16.40 -10.15
N PRO A 174 -11.70 16.73 -11.10
CA PRO A 174 -11.40 15.88 -12.25
C PRO A 174 -10.64 14.58 -11.87
N SER A 175 -10.13 14.53 -10.65
CA SER A 175 -9.34 13.41 -10.14
C SER A 175 -9.82 12.99 -8.77
N SER A 176 -9.76 11.68 -8.52
CA SER A 176 -9.80 11.20 -7.16
C SER A 176 -8.66 11.82 -6.36
N PRO A 177 -8.84 12.03 -5.04
CA PRO A 177 -7.72 12.38 -4.15
C PRO A 177 -6.54 11.40 -4.29
N ARG A 178 -6.79 10.21 -4.84
CA ARG A 178 -5.83 9.13 -5.05
C ARG A 178 -5.19 9.10 -6.45
N ARG A 179 -5.70 9.83 -7.46
CA ARG A 179 -5.26 9.69 -8.86
C ARG A 179 -3.83 10.16 -9.11
N GLY A 180 -3.29 11.00 -8.23
CA GLY A 180 -1.87 11.39 -8.25
C GLY A 180 -0.91 10.23 -7.99
N GLN A 181 -1.36 9.13 -7.39
CA GLN A 181 -0.49 8.03 -6.97
C GLN A 181 0.17 7.29 -8.15
N GLU A 182 -0.48 7.13 -9.30
CA GLU A 182 0.07 6.34 -10.42
C GLU A 182 1.23 7.04 -11.15
N ILE A 183 1.11 8.36 -11.38
CA ILE A 183 2.18 9.15 -12.02
C ILE A 183 3.37 9.32 -11.07
N VAL A 184 3.08 9.45 -9.77
CA VAL A 184 4.09 9.48 -8.71
C VAL A 184 4.74 8.10 -8.54
N PHE A 185 4.04 7.00 -8.80
CA PHE A 185 4.56 5.65 -8.60
C PHE A 185 5.77 5.35 -9.48
N THR A 186 5.66 5.47 -10.81
CA THR A 186 6.77 5.10 -11.71
C THR A 186 7.96 6.04 -11.56
N LYS A 187 7.69 7.35 -11.47
CA LYS A 187 8.75 8.35 -11.26
C LYS A 187 9.40 8.17 -9.89
N GLY A 188 8.59 7.95 -8.85
CA GLY A 188 9.03 7.70 -7.49
C GLY A 188 9.88 6.45 -7.40
N LEU A 189 9.44 5.33 -7.98
CA LEU A 189 10.21 4.08 -8.06
C LEU A 189 11.60 4.31 -8.64
N LEU A 190 11.68 4.99 -9.79
CA LEU A 190 12.96 5.24 -10.46
C LEU A 190 13.87 6.13 -9.62
N ILE A 191 13.32 7.19 -9.01
CA ILE A 191 14.08 8.09 -8.13
C ILE A 191 14.60 7.33 -6.90
N THR A 192 13.74 6.52 -6.26
CA THR A 192 14.11 5.67 -5.11
C THR A 192 15.23 4.72 -5.50
N LEU A 193 15.04 3.89 -6.53
CA LEU A 193 16.04 2.91 -6.96
C LEU A 193 17.37 3.56 -7.34
N ALA A 194 17.34 4.68 -8.07
CA ALA A 194 18.55 5.37 -8.49
C ALA A 194 19.31 5.97 -7.30
N THR A 195 18.58 6.63 -6.38
CA THR A 195 19.17 7.28 -5.20
C THR A 195 19.79 6.24 -4.27
N GLU A 196 19.07 5.16 -4.01
CA GLU A 196 19.54 4.11 -3.12
C GLU A 196 20.69 3.30 -3.70
N ALA A 197 20.65 3.00 -5.00
CA ALA A 197 21.77 2.39 -5.70
C ALA A 197 23.03 3.28 -5.63
N LEU A 198 22.87 4.60 -5.72
CA LEU A 198 23.98 5.55 -5.57
C LEU A 198 24.54 5.56 -4.15
N VAL A 199 23.68 5.64 -3.13
CA VAL A 199 24.11 5.58 -1.71
C VAL A 199 24.85 4.27 -1.43
N LEU A 200 24.31 3.15 -1.92
CA LEU A 200 24.94 1.84 -1.81
C LEU A 200 26.30 1.82 -2.52
N ALA A 201 26.40 2.33 -3.75
CA ALA A 201 27.67 2.41 -4.48
C ALA A 201 28.73 3.20 -3.70
N LEU A 202 28.36 4.36 -3.16
CA LEU A 202 29.25 5.21 -2.36
C LEU A 202 29.70 4.51 -1.09
N ALA A 203 28.79 3.78 -0.41
CA ALA A 203 29.13 3.00 0.78
C ALA A 203 30.10 1.85 0.45
N LEU A 204 29.85 1.07 -0.61
CA LEU A 204 30.72 -0.03 -1.03
C LEU A 204 32.10 0.48 -1.47
N TRP A 205 32.15 1.65 -2.11
CA TRP A 205 33.39 2.33 -2.47
C TRP A 205 34.17 2.74 -1.22
N ARG A 206 33.51 3.37 -0.25
CA ARG A 206 34.13 3.83 1.00
C ARG A 206 34.68 2.68 1.85
N LEU A 207 34.00 1.54 1.82
CA LEU A 207 34.39 0.29 2.49
C LEU A 207 35.47 -0.50 1.73
N LYS A 208 35.91 -0.03 0.55
CA LYS A 208 36.96 -0.65 -0.27
C LYS A 208 36.68 -2.12 -0.62
N PHE A 209 35.42 -2.47 -0.87
CA PHE A 209 35.08 -3.84 -1.29
C PHE A 209 35.54 -4.15 -2.71
N ASP A 210 35.85 -5.42 -2.96
CA ASP A 210 36.26 -5.91 -4.27
C ASP A 210 35.09 -5.96 -5.28
N ARG A 211 35.42 -6.08 -6.57
CA ARG A 211 34.41 -6.10 -7.65
C ARG A 211 33.40 -7.24 -7.52
N VAL A 212 33.81 -8.37 -6.96
CA VAL A 212 32.95 -9.55 -6.78
C VAL A 212 31.89 -9.27 -5.71
N MET A 213 32.29 -8.62 -4.62
CA MET A 213 31.40 -8.17 -3.56
C MET A 213 30.46 -7.07 -4.05
N TRP A 214 30.94 -6.12 -4.85
CA TRP A 214 30.07 -5.14 -5.51
C TRP A 214 28.95 -5.81 -6.29
N ALA A 215 29.29 -6.70 -7.24
CA ALA A 215 28.31 -7.39 -8.06
C ALA A 215 27.30 -8.17 -7.22
N ARG A 216 27.78 -8.90 -6.19
CA ARG A 216 26.90 -9.67 -5.28
C ARG A 216 25.96 -8.76 -4.48
N THR A 217 26.46 -7.65 -3.94
CA THR A 217 25.65 -6.72 -3.15
C THR A 217 24.61 -6.03 -4.02
N PHE A 218 24.94 -5.66 -5.27
CA PHE A 218 23.96 -5.11 -6.22
C PHE A 218 22.90 -6.13 -6.64
N VAL A 219 23.27 -7.40 -6.83
CA VAL A 219 22.27 -8.47 -7.01
C VAL A 219 21.36 -8.55 -5.77
N SER A 220 21.94 -8.51 -4.57
CA SER A 220 21.17 -8.57 -3.32
C SER A 220 20.23 -7.37 -3.18
N PHE A 221 20.69 -6.17 -3.56
CA PHE A 221 19.90 -4.94 -3.62
C PHE A 221 18.70 -5.09 -4.55
N GLY A 222 18.89 -5.59 -5.77
CA GLY A 222 17.79 -5.79 -6.72
C GLY A 222 16.77 -6.84 -6.25
N LEU A 223 17.25 -7.95 -5.68
CA LEU A 223 16.39 -9.01 -5.13
C LEU A 223 15.58 -8.52 -3.93
N MET A 224 16.21 -7.75 -3.05
CA MET A 224 15.57 -7.12 -1.90
C MET A 224 14.45 -6.17 -2.32
N HIS A 225 14.74 -5.27 -3.27
CA HIS A 225 13.78 -4.29 -3.79
C HIS A 225 12.61 -4.89 -4.54
N SER A 226 12.80 -6.09 -5.13
CA SER A 226 11.71 -6.84 -5.75
C SER A 226 10.62 -7.23 -4.76
N VAL A 227 10.89 -7.11 -3.46
CA VAL A 227 10.01 -7.49 -2.36
C VAL A 227 9.72 -6.32 -1.42
N SER A 228 10.73 -5.54 -1.03
CA SER A 228 10.53 -4.41 -0.13
C SER A 228 9.65 -3.33 -0.75
N TYR A 229 9.75 -3.11 -2.07
CA TYR A 229 8.97 -2.08 -2.73
C TYR A 229 7.45 -2.38 -2.74
N PRO A 230 6.99 -3.58 -3.15
CA PRO A 230 5.60 -3.99 -2.93
C PRO A 230 5.15 -3.89 -1.47
N VAL A 231 6.03 -4.13 -0.50
CA VAL A 231 5.71 -3.95 0.93
C VAL A 231 5.51 -2.47 1.25
N VAL A 232 6.42 -1.55 0.92
CA VAL A 232 6.24 -0.11 1.21
C VAL A 232 4.91 0.39 0.65
N TRP A 233 4.66 0.11 -0.64
CA TRP A 233 3.48 0.65 -1.32
C TRP A 233 2.20 -0.05 -0.93
N GLY A 234 2.23 -1.39 -0.84
CA GLY A 234 1.09 -2.19 -0.43
C GLY A 234 0.70 -1.96 1.03
N LEU A 235 1.68 -1.97 1.94
CA LEU A 235 1.45 -1.78 3.38
C LEU A 235 1.03 -0.37 3.72
N THR A 236 1.72 0.65 3.19
CA THR A 236 1.32 2.04 3.45
C THR A 236 -0.10 2.26 2.96
N SER A 237 -0.42 1.82 1.75
CA SER A 237 -1.79 1.90 1.22
C SER A 237 -2.78 1.13 2.09
N ALA A 238 -2.43 -0.06 2.57
CA ALA A 238 -3.30 -0.89 3.42
C ALA A 238 -3.59 -0.28 4.80
N LEU A 239 -2.67 0.52 5.34
CA LEU A 239 -2.80 1.13 6.67
C LEU A 239 -3.59 2.45 6.66
N LEU A 240 -3.79 3.07 5.49
CA LEU A 240 -4.54 4.33 5.38
C LEU A 240 -6.05 4.15 5.64
N PRO A 241 -6.77 5.22 5.98
CA PRO A 241 -8.23 5.20 6.05
C PRO A 241 -8.86 5.05 4.66
N PHE A 242 -10.14 4.65 4.66
CA PHE A 242 -10.97 4.45 3.47
C PHE A 242 -10.41 3.41 2.49
N GLN A 243 -9.75 2.38 3.00
CA GLN A 243 -9.18 1.34 2.15
C GLN A 243 -10.18 0.22 1.97
N TYR A 244 -10.26 -0.26 0.73
CA TYR A 244 -10.99 -1.48 0.44
C TYR A 244 -10.35 -2.65 1.19
N ARG A 245 -11.18 -3.58 1.65
CA ARG A 245 -10.72 -4.83 2.24
C ARG A 245 -9.63 -5.55 1.42
N PRO A 246 -9.75 -5.70 0.08
CA PRO A 246 -8.67 -6.21 -0.76
C PRO A 246 -7.33 -5.49 -0.59
N THR A 247 -7.32 -4.16 -0.52
CA THR A 247 -6.08 -3.39 -0.35
C THR A 247 -5.45 -3.67 1.01
N GLN A 248 -6.27 -3.72 2.07
CA GLN A 248 -5.80 -4.06 3.42
C GLN A 248 -5.17 -5.46 3.46
N VAL A 249 -5.88 -6.45 2.94
CA VAL A 249 -5.38 -7.85 2.87
C VAL A 249 -4.12 -7.92 2.01
N GLY A 250 -4.10 -7.23 0.86
CA GLY A 250 -2.96 -7.19 -0.04
C GLY A 250 -1.69 -6.66 0.63
N GLY A 251 -1.79 -5.61 1.46
CA GLY A 251 -0.64 -5.12 2.23
C GLY A 251 -0.09 -6.15 3.22
N TRP A 252 -0.96 -6.84 3.97
CA TRP A 252 -0.54 -7.92 4.87
C TRP A 252 0.05 -9.12 4.14
N VAL A 253 -0.52 -9.48 2.99
CA VAL A 253 0.01 -10.52 2.11
C VAL A 253 1.42 -10.15 1.61
N CYS A 254 1.69 -8.89 1.28
CA CYS A 254 3.03 -8.44 0.89
C CYS A 254 4.05 -8.65 2.02
N ILE A 255 3.70 -8.34 3.28
CA ILE A 255 4.56 -8.64 4.43
C ILE A 255 4.82 -10.15 4.54
N ALA A 256 3.77 -10.97 4.44
CA ALA A 256 3.91 -12.42 4.52
C ALA A 256 4.83 -12.97 3.43
N ILE A 257 4.67 -12.51 2.18
CA ILE A 257 5.56 -12.86 1.06
C ILE A 257 7.00 -12.45 1.39
N ALA A 258 7.22 -11.25 1.93
CA ALA A 258 8.56 -10.79 2.26
C ALA A 258 9.26 -11.65 3.32
N LEU A 259 8.55 -11.99 4.39
CA LEU A 259 9.06 -12.87 5.44
C LEU A 259 9.34 -14.28 4.91
N LEU A 260 8.41 -14.86 4.15
CA LEU A 260 8.59 -16.18 3.53
C LEU A 260 9.76 -16.19 2.55
N TYR A 261 9.90 -15.15 1.74
CA TYR A 261 11.01 -15.03 0.80
C TYR A 261 12.36 -14.95 1.52
N ALA A 262 12.48 -14.15 2.58
CA ALA A 262 13.69 -14.10 3.40
C ALA A 262 14.01 -15.46 4.03
N LEU A 263 13.01 -16.18 4.56
CA LEU A 263 13.17 -17.53 5.10
C LEU A 263 13.64 -18.54 4.05
N CYS A 264 13.08 -18.51 2.84
CA CYS A 264 13.47 -19.39 1.74
C CYS A 264 14.88 -19.10 1.23
N ILE A 265 15.31 -17.84 1.23
CA ILE A 265 16.64 -17.43 0.77
C ILE A 265 17.73 -17.65 1.83
N TYR A 266 17.38 -17.66 3.12
CA TYR A 266 18.34 -17.79 4.22
C TYR A 266 19.30 -19.00 4.10
N PRO A 267 18.83 -20.24 3.79
CA PRO A 267 19.72 -21.38 3.58
C PRO A 267 20.71 -21.19 2.43
N LEU A 268 20.37 -20.33 1.46
CA LEU A 268 21.16 -20.03 0.28
C LEU A 268 22.04 -18.80 0.45
N ARG A 269 22.17 -18.25 1.66
CA ARG A 269 23.03 -17.07 1.93
C ARG A 269 24.48 -17.24 1.48
N ARG A 270 24.99 -18.47 1.39
CA ARG A 270 26.34 -18.80 0.89
C ARG A 270 26.38 -19.19 -0.60
N ALA A 271 25.24 -19.37 -1.25
CA ALA A 271 25.13 -19.72 -2.66
C ALA A 271 25.78 -18.68 -3.60
N LYS A 272 26.00 -19.07 -4.86
CA LYS A 272 26.46 -18.15 -5.91
C LYS A 272 25.33 -17.21 -6.32
N SER A 273 25.64 -15.98 -6.75
CA SER A 273 24.62 -14.96 -7.06
C SER A 273 23.63 -15.40 -8.13
N TRP A 274 24.07 -16.16 -9.14
CA TRP A 274 23.17 -16.68 -10.17
C TRP A 274 22.12 -17.67 -9.63
N GLN A 275 22.45 -18.44 -8.57
CA GLN A 275 21.51 -19.36 -7.94
C GLN A 275 20.41 -18.58 -7.19
N LEU A 276 20.79 -17.47 -6.56
CA LEU A 276 19.84 -16.56 -5.90
C LEU A 276 18.91 -15.91 -6.93
N ILE A 277 19.47 -15.43 -8.06
CA ILE A 277 18.68 -14.86 -9.16
C ILE A 277 17.71 -15.91 -9.71
N LEU A 278 18.22 -17.10 -10.08
CA LEU A 278 17.41 -18.16 -10.66
C LEU A 278 16.27 -18.57 -9.73
N LEU A 279 16.54 -18.74 -8.44
CA LEU A 279 15.50 -19.05 -7.47
C LEU A 279 14.48 -17.92 -7.37
N SER A 280 14.92 -16.66 -7.31
CA SER A 280 14.03 -15.52 -7.12
C SER A 280 13.13 -15.27 -8.32
N VAL A 281 13.64 -15.49 -9.54
CA VAL A 281 12.86 -15.44 -10.79
C VAL A 281 11.73 -16.45 -10.79
N VAL A 282 11.85 -17.57 -10.09
CA VAL A 282 10.78 -18.57 -9.95
C VAL A 282 9.91 -18.31 -8.71
N LEU A 283 10.55 -18.07 -7.57
CA LEU A 283 9.88 -17.99 -6.26
C LEU A 283 9.01 -16.74 -6.13
N LEU A 284 9.48 -15.58 -6.61
CA LEU A 284 8.72 -14.34 -6.47
C LEU A 284 7.42 -14.36 -7.29
N PRO A 285 7.42 -14.70 -8.60
CA PRO A 285 6.16 -14.79 -9.34
C PRO A 285 5.17 -15.77 -8.73
N VAL A 286 5.64 -16.93 -8.26
CA VAL A 286 4.77 -17.91 -7.57
C VAL A 286 4.20 -17.34 -6.28
N ALA A 287 5.04 -16.70 -5.45
CA ALA A 287 4.59 -16.11 -4.18
C ALA A 287 3.58 -14.97 -4.40
N PHE A 288 3.84 -14.07 -5.36
CA PHE A 288 2.91 -13.00 -5.71
C PHE A 288 1.62 -13.55 -6.30
N PHE A 289 1.67 -14.58 -7.13
CA PHE A 289 0.48 -15.23 -7.65
C PHE A 289 -0.39 -15.85 -6.54
N LEU A 290 0.23 -16.58 -5.60
CA LEU A 290 -0.49 -17.10 -4.43
C LEU A 290 -1.07 -15.97 -3.58
N GLY A 291 -0.32 -14.88 -3.41
CA GLY A 291 -0.81 -13.68 -2.73
C GLY A 291 -2.01 -13.03 -3.41
N LEU A 292 -2.02 -13.00 -4.75
CA LEU A 292 -3.16 -12.54 -5.54
C LEU A 292 -4.37 -13.45 -5.33
N LEU A 293 -4.20 -14.78 -5.30
CA LEU A 293 -5.30 -15.71 -5.02
C LEU A 293 -5.88 -15.50 -3.62
N VAL A 294 -5.03 -15.30 -2.61
CA VAL A 294 -5.48 -14.99 -1.25
C VAL A 294 -6.26 -13.67 -1.26
N THR A 295 -5.69 -12.62 -1.83
CA THR A 295 -6.36 -11.31 -1.91
C THR A 295 -7.70 -11.41 -2.62
N PHE A 296 -7.76 -12.13 -3.75
CA PHE A 296 -8.98 -12.40 -4.50
C PHE A 296 -10.02 -13.10 -3.62
N ALA A 297 -9.64 -14.20 -2.94
CA ALA A 297 -10.54 -14.97 -2.08
C ALA A 297 -11.17 -14.14 -0.95
N PHE A 298 -10.44 -13.17 -0.38
CA PHE A 298 -10.95 -12.25 0.65
C PHE A 298 -11.70 -11.03 0.08
N SER A 299 -11.56 -10.75 -1.21
CA SER A 299 -12.14 -9.57 -1.87
C SER A 299 -13.36 -9.87 -2.72
N TYR A 300 -13.55 -11.12 -3.13
CA TYR A 300 -14.60 -11.47 -4.08
C TYR A 300 -15.99 -11.16 -3.49
N GLY A 301 -16.67 -10.19 -4.10
CA GLY A 301 -17.98 -9.71 -3.65
C GLY A 301 -17.96 -8.88 -2.36
N ASN A 302 -16.78 -8.59 -1.78
CA ASN A 302 -16.65 -7.70 -0.63
C ASN A 302 -16.14 -6.33 -1.08
N PHE A 303 -17.00 -5.33 -0.97
CA PHE A 303 -16.70 -3.93 -1.27
C PHE A 303 -16.64 -3.06 -0.01
N ASP A 304 -16.44 -3.68 1.15
CA ASP A 304 -16.40 -2.96 2.42
C ASP A 304 -15.19 -2.03 2.45
N ILE A 305 -15.48 -0.76 2.75
CA ILE A 305 -14.47 0.27 2.92
C ILE A 305 -14.28 0.51 4.41
N SER A 306 -13.05 0.25 4.88
CA SER A 306 -12.71 0.44 6.28
C SER A 306 -12.46 1.92 6.57
N LEU A 307 -13.17 2.44 7.57
CA LEU A 307 -12.88 3.74 8.18
C LEU A 307 -11.61 3.71 9.05
N ALA A 308 -11.32 2.54 9.61
CA ALA A 308 -10.17 2.36 10.48
C ALA A 308 -8.89 2.44 9.64
N GLY A 309 -8.01 3.34 10.04
CA GLY A 309 -6.72 3.55 9.40
C GLY A 309 -5.85 4.43 10.28
N LEU A 310 -4.57 4.48 9.92
CA LEU A 310 -3.60 5.35 10.54
C LEU A 310 -3.44 6.62 9.69
N PRO A 311 -3.20 7.78 10.33
CA PRO A 311 -2.76 8.97 9.63
C PRO A 311 -1.56 8.66 8.73
N TYR A 312 -1.50 9.31 7.56
CA TYR A 312 -0.48 9.04 6.54
C TYR A 312 0.95 9.07 7.10
N ALA A 313 1.27 10.05 7.96
CA ALA A 313 2.58 10.16 8.59
C ALA A 313 2.94 8.93 9.44
N ILE A 314 1.98 8.36 10.18
CA ILE A 314 2.21 7.18 11.03
C ILE A 314 2.34 5.93 10.15
N ALA A 315 1.44 5.76 9.18
CA ALA A 315 1.50 4.64 8.23
C ALA A 315 2.84 4.61 7.48
N LEU A 316 3.31 5.77 7.01
CA LEU A 316 4.60 5.92 6.36
C LEU A 316 5.74 5.52 7.29
N VAL A 317 5.81 6.07 8.51
CA VAL A 317 6.88 5.74 9.47
C VAL A 317 6.93 4.24 9.78
N ILE A 318 5.77 3.59 9.96
CA ILE A 318 5.71 2.15 10.21
C ILE A 318 6.28 1.35 9.03
N SER A 319 5.84 1.69 7.81
CA SER A 319 6.32 1.04 6.58
C SER A 319 7.82 1.21 6.39
N GLU A 320 8.34 2.43 6.58
CA GLU A 320 9.75 2.77 6.45
C GLU A 320 10.62 2.03 7.48
N VAL A 321 10.18 1.96 8.74
CA VAL A 321 10.90 1.20 9.78
C VAL A 321 10.94 -0.29 9.45
N LEU A 322 9.80 -0.87 9.05
CA LEU A 322 9.69 -2.28 8.71
C LEU A 322 10.62 -2.62 7.53
N VAL A 323 10.61 -1.78 6.49
CA VAL A 323 11.42 -1.98 5.30
C VAL A 323 12.90 -1.75 5.59
N THR A 324 13.27 -0.72 6.33
CA THR A 324 14.66 -0.50 6.76
C THR A 324 15.21 -1.73 7.52
N VAL A 325 14.42 -2.30 8.44
CA VAL A 325 14.82 -3.51 9.19
C VAL A 325 14.96 -4.72 8.27
N TYR A 326 13.99 -4.93 7.38
CA TYR A 326 14.00 -6.01 6.40
C TYR A 326 15.23 -5.93 5.49
N GLU A 327 15.49 -4.75 4.92
CA GLU A 327 16.59 -4.50 4.00
C GLU A 327 17.96 -4.63 4.66
N ALA A 328 18.12 -4.07 5.86
CA ALA A 328 19.33 -4.24 6.67
C ALA A 328 19.62 -5.72 6.93
N GLY A 329 18.59 -6.48 7.34
CA GLY A 329 18.69 -7.92 7.56
C GLY A 329 19.06 -8.68 6.29
N PHE A 330 18.42 -8.35 5.17
CA PHE A 330 18.63 -9.00 3.88
C PHE A 330 20.05 -8.74 3.32
N LEU A 331 20.51 -7.49 3.38
CA LEU A 331 21.87 -7.11 3.01
C LEU A 331 22.92 -7.80 3.87
N ALA A 332 22.76 -7.76 5.21
CA ALA A 332 23.68 -8.44 6.13
C ALA A 332 23.75 -9.95 5.82
N MET A 333 22.57 -10.59 5.65
CA MET A 333 22.44 -12.01 5.35
C MET A 333 23.17 -12.40 4.04
N LEU A 334 22.93 -11.67 2.94
CA LEU A 334 23.47 -12.06 1.62
C LEU A 334 24.90 -11.60 1.36
N SER A 335 25.43 -10.68 2.17
CA SER A 335 26.82 -10.22 2.10
C SER A 335 27.88 -11.23 2.55
N ARG A 336 27.49 -12.47 2.91
CA ARG A 336 28.40 -13.52 3.43
C ARG A 336 29.23 -13.06 4.62
N GLU A 337 28.58 -12.41 5.59
CA GLU A 337 29.22 -11.96 6.84
C GLU A 337 30.28 -10.85 6.63
N LYS A 338 30.38 -10.27 5.42
CA LYS A 338 31.29 -9.13 5.14
C LYS A 338 30.70 -7.79 5.58
N LEU A 339 29.38 -7.65 5.54
CA LEU A 339 28.69 -6.53 6.17
C LEU A 339 28.15 -6.98 7.52
N SER A 340 28.62 -6.33 8.59
CA SER A 340 27.98 -6.50 9.90
C SER A 340 26.54 -5.99 9.83
N LEU A 341 25.64 -6.55 10.65
CA LEU A 341 24.26 -6.09 10.72
C LEU A 341 24.16 -4.59 11.05
N ARG A 342 25.07 -4.07 11.89
CA ARG A 342 25.16 -2.64 12.20
C ARG A 342 25.49 -1.81 10.97
N THR A 343 26.48 -2.23 10.18
CA THR A 343 26.86 -1.54 8.95
C THR A 343 25.75 -1.60 7.91
N ALA A 344 25.13 -2.77 7.73
CA ALA A 344 23.99 -2.94 6.82
C ALA A 344 22.79 -2.07 7.25
N GLY A 345 22.51 -1.98 8.55
CA GLY A 345 21.48 -1.10 9.12
C GLY A 345 21.74 0.37 8.83
N VAL A 346 22.97 0.85 9.02
CA VAL A 346 23.33 2.23 8.67
C VAL A 346 23.18 2.48 7.17
N ILE A 347 23.60 1.54 6.32
CA ILE A 347 23.47 1.67 4.87
C ILE A 347 21.99 1.74 4.45
N SER A 348 21.15 0.84 4.95
CA SER A 348 19.71 0.84 4.65
C SER A 348 19.02 2.11 5.16
N LEU A 349 19.35 2.59 6.36
CA LEU A 349 18.83 3.86 6.86
C LEU A 349 19.23 5.04 5.96
N LEU A 350 20.48 5.10 5.51
CA LEU A 350 20.96 6.15 4.61
C LEU A 350 20.31 6.07 3.23
N MET A 351 20.06 4.87 2.71
CA MET A 351 19.34 4.65 1.46
C MET A 351 17.92 5.22 1.55
N ASN A 352 17.12 4.77 2.54
CA ASN A 352 15.74 5.23 2.73
C ASN A 352 15.66 6.72 3.06
N ALA A 353 16.57 7.26 3.88
CA ALA A 353 16.60 8.69 4.18
C ALA A 353 16.93 9.55 2.94
N ALA A 354 17.86 9.10 2.10
CA ALA A 354 18.21 9.80 0.88
C ALA A 354 17.08 9.72 -0.16
N SER A 355 16.45 8.56 -0.35
CA SER A 355 15.33 8.42 -1.28
C SER A 355 14.11 9.22 -0.84
N LEU A 356 13.81 9.27 0.47
CA LEU A 356 12.79 10.15 1.02
C LEU A 356 13.09 11.64 0.77
N ALA A 357 14.32 12.09 1.06
CA ALA A 357 14.73 13.47 0.83
C ALA A 357 14.63 13.87 -0.64
N MET A 358 15.05 12.97 -1.55
CA MET A 358 14.92 13.16 -2.99
C MET A 358 13.46 13.16 -3.44
N GLY A 359 12.62 12.27 -2.90
CA GLY A 359 11.18 12.27 -3.16
C GLY A 359 10.53 13.61 -2.78
N ILE A 360 10.83 14.13 -1.59
CA ILE A 360 10.34 15.44 -1.13
C ILE A 360 10.83 16.56 -2.06
N TRP A 361 12.07 16.51 -2.53
CA TRP A 361 12.62 17.53 -3.43
C TRP A 361 11.96 17.52 -4.81
N PHE A 362 11.67 16.34 -5.36
CA PHE A 362 11.14 16.19 -6.72
C PHE A 362 9.61 16.30 -6.83
N PHE A 363 8.88 16.04 -5.74
CA PHE A 363 7.40 16.02 -5.73
C PHE A 363 6.77 17.13 -4.88
N ARG A 364 7.56 18.01 -4.28
CA ARG A 364 7.09 19.35 -3.89
C ARG A 364 6.90 20.21 -5.13
#